data_AF-A0A9E3QL29-F1
#
_entry.id   AF-A0A9E3QL29-F1
#
_cell.length_a   1.000
_cell.length_b   1.000
_cell.length_c   1.000
_cell.angle_alpha   90.00
_cell.angle_beta   90.00
_cell.angle_gamma   90.00
#
_symmetry.space_group_name_H-M   'P 1'
#
loop_
_entity.id
_entity.type
_entity.pdbx_description
1 polymer ?
#
loop_
_entity_poly.entity_id
_entity_poly.type
_entity_poly.pdbx_seq_one_letter_code
_entity_poly.pdbx_strand_id
1 'polypeptide(L)'
;MGWYAMLALLLAALLGLFGSGPLSHGTAGEPGSPIRLEYERFGRQERETTLRIHLQPGADRVRVWIDRTYLEAIEIKAISPPPERAEAGPHRVGYLFAIADATRPAVITFWVKPQRFGVLSGEVGLDDGTMLRFHQWIYP
;
A
#
# COMPACT_ATOMS: atom_id res chain seq x y z
N MET A 1 21.51 -2.39 36.83
CA MET A 1 20.42 -1.67 36.14
C MET A 1 20.50 -1.72 34.61
N GLY A 2 21.68 -1.81 33.98
CA GLY A 2 21.80 -1.89 32.51
C GLY A 2 21.27 -3.17 31.83
N TRP A 3 21.13 -4.28 32.58
CA TRP A 3 20.64 -5.54 31.99
C TRP A 3 19.16 -5.50 31.60
N TYR A 4 18.35 -4.71 32.30
CA TYR A 4 16.94 -4.51 31.94
C TYR A 4 16.80 -3.76 30.61
N ALA A 5 17.67 -2.78 30.34
CA ALA A 5 17.70 -2.09 29.05
C ALA A 5 18.10 -3.04 27.93
N MET A 6 19.09 -3.92 28.17
CA MET A 6 19.52 -4.92 27.20
C MET A 6 18.45 -6.00 26.97
N LEU A 7 17.76 -6.44 28.02
CA LEU A 7 16.64 -7.38 27.93
C LEU A 7 15.46 -6.76 27.16
N ALA A 8 15.14 -5.49 27.42
CA ALA A 8 14.11 -4.75 26.68
C ALA A 8 14.49 -4.60 25.19
N LEU A 9 15.76 -4.33 24.88
CA LEU A 9 16.25 -4.26 23.50
C LEU A 9 16.15 -5.62 22.80
N LEU A 10 16.49 -6.71 23.50
CA LEU A 10 16.40 -8.08 22.99
C LEU A 10 14.95 -8.50 22.76
N LEU A 11 14.03 -8.17 23.68
CA LEU A 11 12.60 -8.42 23.52
C LEU A 11 12.03 -7.61 22.37
N ALA A 12 12.42 -6.34 22.22
CA ALA A 12 12.06 -5.53 21.05
C ALA A 12 12.59 -6.15 19.75
N ALA A 13 13.83 -6.62 19.71
CA ALA A 13 14.38 -7.32 18.56
C ALA A 13 13.63 -8.62 18.24
N LEU A 14 13.27 -9.43 19.26
CA LEU A 14 12.47 -10.64 19.10
C LEU A 14 11.04 -10.35 18.59
N LEU A 15 10.46 -9.24 19.03
CA LEU A 15 9.16 -8.74 18.54
C LEU A 15 9.26 -8.10 17.15
N GLY A 16 10.45 -8.08 16.55
CA GLY A 16 10.68 -7.56 15.20
C GLY A 16 10.69 -6.04 15.10
N LEU A 17 10.91 -5.31 16.22
CA LEU A 17 10.95 -3.84 16.26
C LEU A 17 12.12 -3.25 15.45
N PHE A 18 13.17 -4.03 15.20
CA PHE A 18 14.39 -3.62 14.49
C PHE A 18 14.61 -4.36 13.15
N GLY A 19 13.64 -5.15 12.70
CA GLY A 19 13.72 -5.89 11.43
C GLY A 19 12.54 -5.59 10.49
N SER A 20 12.49 -6.26 9.34
CA SER A 20 11.33 -6.33 8.45
C SER A 20 10.19 -7.17 9.06
N GLY A 21 9.79 -6.83 10.29
CA GLY A 21 8.79 -7.53 11.07
C GLY A 21 7.35 -7.09 10.75
N PRO A 22 6.34 -7.66 11.41
CA PRO A 22 4.93 -7.31 11.19
C PRO A 22 4.62 -5.83 11.46
N LEU A 23 5.45 -5.14 12.24
CA LEU A 23 5.34 -3.70 12.52
C LEU A 23 5.79 -2.81 11.34
N SER A 24 6.60 -3.33 10.42
CA SER A 24 6.99 -2.58 9.21
C SER A 24 5.89 -2.55 8.16
N HIS A 25 4.90 -3.43 8.29
CA HIS A 25 3.75 -3.52 7.41
C HIS A 25 2.55 -2.81 8.03
N GLY A 26 1.79 -2.11 7.19
CA GLY A 26 0.55 -1.45 7.53
C GLY A 26 -0.56 -2.04 6.69
N THR A 27 -1.73 -2.22 7.30
CA THR A 27 -2.94 -2.59 6.61
C THR A 27 -3.98 -1.49 6.81
N ALA A 28 -4.61 -1.05 5.73
CA ALA A 28 -5.80 -0.21 5.77
C ALA A 28 -6.99 -1.00 5.24
N GLY A 29 -8.16 -0.82 5.87
CA GLY A 29 -9.38 -1.57 5.57
C GLY A 29 -9.61 -2.72 6.55
N GLU A 30 -10.87 -3.11 6.72
CA GLU A 30 -11.28 -4.13 7.69
C GLU A 30 -11.34 -5.53 7.04
N PRO A 31 -11.31 -6.60 7.87
CA PRO A 31 -11.68 -7.93 7.40
C PRO A 31 -13.09 -7.94 6.78
N GLY A 32 -13.20 -8.39 5.53
CA GLY A 32 -14.47 -8.45 4.81
C GLY A 32 -14.87 -7.18 4.05
N SER A 33 -14.11 -6.07 4.16
CA SER A 33 -14.31 -4.89 3.31
C SER A 33 -14.04 -5.21 1.83
N PRO A 34 -14.72 -4.55 0.87
CA PRO A 34 -14.57 -4.81 -0.57
C PRO A 34 -13.15 -4.52 -1.07
N ILE A 35 -12.42 -3.63 -0.39
CA ILE A 35 -11.03 -3.30 -0.65
C ILE A 35 -10.23 -3.32 0.66
N ARG A 36 -9.00 -3.80 0.60
CA ARG A 36 -7.98 -3.70 1.65
C ARG A 36 -6.65 -3.33 1.03
N LEU A 37 -5.89 -2.46 1.68
CA LEU A 37 -4.55 -2.07 1.26
C LEU A 37 -3.53 -2.62 2.25
N GLU A 38 -2.49 -3.27 1.74
CA GLU A 38 -1.27 -3.59 2.47
C GLU A 38 -0.10 -2.78 1.90
N TYR A 39 0.70 -2.21 2.78
CA TYR A 39 1.80 -1.32 2.42
C TYR A 39 2.92 -1.40 3.47
N GLU A 40 4.11 -0.95 3.11
CA GLU A 40 5.18 -0.75 4.10
C GLU A 40 5.03 0.62 4.77
N ARG A 41 4.97 0.63 6.11
CA ARG A 41 4.87 1.86 6.92
C ARG A 41 6.16 2.67 6.91
N PHE A 42 7.28 2.00 6.68
CA PHE A 42 8.62 2.55 6.73
C PHE A 42 9.34 2.23 5.42
N GLY A 43 9.46 3.22 4.54
CA GLY A 43 10.17 3.13 3.27
C GLY A 43 11.48 3.90 3.29
N ARG A 44 12.27 3.78 2.23
CA ARG A 44 13.45 4.61 1.99
C ARG A 44 13.35 5.28 0.65
N GLN A 45 13.87 6.50 0.56
CA GLN A 45 13.98 7.23 -0.68
C GLN A 45 14.79 6.39 -1.67
N GLU A 46 14.35 6.39 -2.93
CA GLU A 46 14.98 5.63 -4.02
C GLU A 46 15.02 4.10 -3.84
N ARG A 47 14.39 3.55 -2.79
CA ARG A 47 14.19 2.10 -2.64
C ARG A 47 12.80 1.70 -3.07
N GLU A 48 12.73 0.62 -3.82
CA GLU A 48 11.47 0.02 -4.22
C GLU A 48 10.74 -0.56 -3.01
N THR A 49 9.43 -0.33 -2.97
CA THR A 49 8.48 -0.88 -2.01
C THR A 49 7.21 -1.29 -2.75
N THR A 50 6.30 -1.98 -2.06
CA THR A 50 5.07 -2.48 -2.68
C THR A 50 3.82 -1.95 -2.00
N LEU A 51 2.80 -1.67 -2.80
CA LEU A 51 1.42 -1.46 -2.36
C LEU A 51 0.58 -2.62 -2.91
N ARG A 52 -0.05 -3.38 -2.04
CA ARG A 52 -0.90 -4.52 -2.42
C ARG A 52 -2.34 -4.20 -2.09
N ILE A 53 -3.16 -4.12 -3.13
CA ILE A 53 -4.58 -3.84 -3.03
C ILE A 53 -5.31 -5.16 -3.20
N HIS A 54 -5.92 -5.62 -2.12
CA HIS A 54 -6.75 -6.81 -2.08
C HIS A 54 -8.20 -6.41 -2.34
N LEU A 55 -8.83 -7.12 -3.25
CA LEU A 55 -10.21 -6.92 -3.67
C LEU A 55 -11.03 -8.16 -3.35
N GLN A 56 -12.22 -7.96 -2.79
CA GLN A 56 -13.16 -9.06 -2.60
C GLN A 56 -13.76 -9.51 -3.94
N PRO A 57 -14.23 -10.78 -4.01
CA PRO A 57 -15.03 -11.25 -5.13
C PRO A 57 -16.25 -10.34 -5.36
N GLY A 58 -16.65 -10.17 -6.62
CA GLY A 58 -17.92 -9.49 -6.92
C GLY A 58 -18.01 -8.78 -8.27
N ALA A 59 -16.88 -8.43 -8.88
CA ALA A 59 -16.87 -7.78 -10.19
C ALA A 59 -15.75 -8.33 -11.09
N ASP A 60 -16.08 -8.51 -12.37
CA ASP A 60 -15.15 -8.85 -13.44
C ASP A 60 -14.32 -7.64 -13.89
N ARG A 61 -14.79 -6.43 -13.60
CA ARG A 61 -14.08 -5.16 -13.82
C ARG A 61 -14.15 -4.28 -12.60
N VAL A 62 -12.99 -3.76 -12.21
CA VAL A 62 -12.84 -2.94 -11.02
C VAL A 62 -11.98 -1.72 -11.33
N ARG A 63 -12.50 -0.54 -10.98
CA ARG A 63 -11.76 0.72 -11.07
C ARG A 63 -11.22 1.08 -9.70
N VAL A 64 -9.90 1.00 -9.57
CA VAL A 64 -9.18 1.41 -8.37
C VAL A 64 -8.55 2.77 -8.63
N TRP A 65 -8.75 3.72 -7.73
CA TRP A 65 -8.12 5.02 -7.83
C TRP A 65 -7.12 5.24 -6.70
N ILE A 66 -6.05 5.98 -6.99
CA ILE A 66 -5.06 6.45 -6.01
C ILE A 66 -5.02 7.97 -6.10
N ASP A 67 -4.87 8.65 -4.97
CA ASP A 67 -4.74 10.10 -4.93
C ASP A 67 -3.52 10.58 -5.71
N ARG A 68 -3.68 11.71 -6.40
CA ARG A 68 -2.63 12.27 -7.25
C ARG A 68 -1.43 12.75 -6.42
N THR A 69 -1.67 13.32 -5.24
CA THR A 69 -0.62 13.90 -4.39
C THR A 69 0.41 12.86 -3.95
N TYR A 70 -0.05 11.66 -3.59
CA TYR A 70 0.81 10.53 -3.28
C TYR A 70 1.59 10.07 -4.52
N LEU A 71 0.91 9.91 -5.67
CA LEU A 71 1.54 9.50 -6.92
C LEU A 71 2.62 10.48 -7.40
N GLU A 72 2.51 11.78 -7.08
CA GLU A 72 3.53 12.78 -7.38
C GLU A 72 4.78 12.69 -6.49
N ALA A 73 4.68 12.00 -5.35
CA ALA A 73 5.81 11.78 -4.43
C ALA A 73 6.53 10.45 -4.65
N ILE A 74 6.04 9.61 -5.57
CA ILE A 74 6.59 8.29 -5.88
C ILE A 74 6.81 8.10 -7.40
N GLU A 75 7.62 7.12 -7.77
CA GLU A 75 7.73 6.63 -9.14
C GLU A 75 7.10 5.24 -9.22
N ILE A 76 6.11 5.04 -10.07
CA ILE A 76 5.55 3.70 -10.33
C ILE A 76 6.52 2.93 -11.23
N LYS A 77 7.03 1.81 -10.72
CA LYS A 77 7.98 0.94 -11.44
C LYS A 77 7.25 -0.14 -12.23
N ALA A 78 6.23 -0.75 -11.63
CA ALA A 78 5.41 -1.77 -12.26
C ALA A 78 4.04 -1.89 -11.59
N ILE A 79 3.07 -2.44 -12.32
CA ILE A 79 1.74 -2.79 -11.83
C ILE A 79 1.42 -4.20 -12.31
N SER A 80 0.94 -5.08 -11.42
CA SER A 80 0.51 -6.44 -11.75
C SER A 80 -0.79 -6.79 -11.03
N PRO A 81 -1.82 -7.27 -11.73
CA PRO A 81 -1.89 -7.38 -13.19
C PRO A 81 -1.83 -6.00 -13.88
N PRO A 82 -1.47 -5.92 -15.17
CA PRO A 82 -1.51 -4.65 -15.89
C PRO A 82 -2.97 -4.15 -16.03
N PRO A 83 -3.24 -2.85 -15.84
CA PRO A 83 -4.58 -2.30 -16.03
C PRO A 83 -4.98 -2.28 -17.51
N GLU A 84 -6.27 -2.47 -17.80
CA GLU A 84 -6.86 -2.28 -19.13
C GLU A 84 -6.81 -0.79 -19.54
N ARG A 85 -6.98 0.10 -18.56
CA ARG A 85 -6.96 1.56 -18.77
C ARG A 85 -6.43 2.28 -17.54
N ALA A 86 -5.64 3.33 -17.77
CA ALA A 86 -5.26 4.31 -16.77
C ALA A 86 -5.83 5.68 -17.15
N GLU A 87 -6.44 6.38 -16.20
CA GLU A 87 -7.12 7.66 -16.39
C GLU A 87 -6.59 8.69 -15.39
N ALA A 88 -5.95 9.74 -15.90
CA ALA A 88 -5.48 10.85 -15.10
C ALA A 88 -6.63 11.84 -14.83
N GLY A 89 -7.16 11.86 -13.60
CA GLY A 89 -8.13 12.86 -13.15
C GLY A 89 -7.47 14.02 -12.39
N PRO A 90 -8.21 15.09 -12.05
CA PRO A 90 -7.64 16.28 -11.40
C PRO A 90 -7.06 15.98 -10.00
N HIS A 91 -7.71 15.12 -9.22
CA HIS A 91 -7.30 14.82 -7.83
C HIS A 91 -6.88 13.37 -7.61
N ARG A 92 -7.19 12.48 -8.55
CA ARG A 92 -6.96 11.03 -8.47
C ARG A 92 -6.63 10.45 -9.82
N VAL A 93 -5.85 9.37 -9.83
CA VAL A 93 -5.58 8.57 -11.03
C VAL A 93 -6.31 7.25 -10.89
N GLY A 94 -7.18 6.94 -11.85
CA GLY A 94 -7.96 5.71 -11.88
C GLY A 94 -7.29 4.64 -12.75
N TYR A 95 -7.32 3.40 -12.29
CA TYR A 95 -6.81 2.22 -12.99
C TYR A 95 -7.94 1.20 -13.09
N LEU A 96 -8.32 0.84 -14.31
CA LEU A 96 -9.32 -0.17 -14.59
C LEU A 96 -8.63 -1.52 -14.76
N PHE A 97 -9.03 -2.52 -13.98
CA PHE A 97 -8.51 -3.89 -14.06
C PHE A 97 -9.61 -4.85 -14.46
N ALA A 98 -9.27 -5.79 -15.35
CA ALA A 98 -10.08 -6.98 -15.59
C ALA A 98 -9.67 -8.10 -14.63
N ILE A 99 -10.66 -8.67 -13.95
CA ILE A 99 -10.51 -9.77 -13.01
C ILE A 99 -11.00 -11.05 -13.70
N ALA A 100 -10.05 -11.92 -14.06
CA ALA A 100 -10.34 -13.14 -14.82
C ALA A 100 -11.31 -14.10 -14.10
N ASP A 101 -11.23 -14.16 -12.76
CA ASP A 101 -12.12 -14.95 -11.91
C ASP A 101 -12.73 -14.06 -10.82
N ALA A 102 -13.88 -13.48 -11.10
CA ALA A 102 -14.61 -12.60 -10.18
C ALA A 102 -15.18 -13.34 -8.95
N THR A 103 -15.07 -14.67 -8.88
CA THR A 103 -15.51 -15.47 -7.72
C THR A 103 -14.44 -15.60 -6.65
N ARG A 104 -13.20 -15.22 -6.96
CA ARG A 104 -12.06 -15.28 -6.04
C ARG A 104 -11.56 -13.88 -5.68
N PRO A 105 -10.95 -13.72 -4.50
CA PRO A 105 -10.25 -12.49 -4.17
C PRO A 105 -9.13 -12.21 -5.18
N ALA A 106 -8.99 -10.95 -5.58
CA ALA A 106 -7.94 -10.51 -6.48
C ALA A 106 -6.94 -9.62 -5.74
N VAL A 107 -5.67 -9.66 -6.16
CA VAL A 107 -4.61 -8.84 -5.60
C VAL A 107 -3.94 -8.05 -6.72
N ILE A 108 -3.94 -6.72 -6.58
CA ILE A 108 -3.23 -5.80 -7.46
C ILE A 108 -2.00 -5.32 -6.70
N THR A 109 -0.81 -5.52 -7.28
CA THR A 109 0.46 -5.08 -6.71
C THR A 109 1.02 -3.93 -7.52
N PHE A 110 1.30 -2.83 -6.86
CA PHE A 110 2.06 -1.71 -7.40
C PHE A 110 3.47 -1.76 -6.78
N TRP A 111 4.48 -1.79 -7.64
CA TRP A 111 5.87 -1.58 -7.23
C TRP A 111 6.17 -0.10 -7.41
N VAL A 112 6.52 0.56 -6.31
CA VAL A 112 6.69 2.00 -6.27
C VAL A 112 8.03 2.35 -5.63
N LYS A 113 8.62 3.45 -6.07
CA LYS A 113 9.89 3.94 -5.54
C LYS A 113 9.70 5.38 -5.06
N PRO A 114 9.68 5.64 -3.74
CA PRO A 114 9.55 6.99 -3.21
C PRO A 114 10.64 7.92 -3.72
N GLN A 115 10.24 9.12 -4.14
CA GLN A 115 11.13 10.16 -4.68
C GLN A 115 11.44 11.26 -3.66
N ARG A 116 10.65 11.34 -2.58
CA ARG A 116 10.78 12.34 -1.51
C ARG A 116 10.86 11.65 -0.15
N PHE A 117 11.65 12.21 0.76
CA PHE A 117 11.69 11.80 2.17
C PHE A 117 10.63 12.55 2.99
N GLY A 118 10.26 12.00 4.16
CA GLY A 118 9.22 12.53 5.04
C GLY A 118 7.98 11.64 5.13
N VAL A 119 6.87 12.21 5.62
CA VAL A 119 5.59 11.49 5.71
C VAL A 119 4.83 11.63 4.40
N LEU A 120 4.66 10.53 3.68
CA LEU A 120 3.77 10.46 2.52
C LEU A 120 2.40 9.99 2.99
N SER A 121 1.37 10.77 2.74
CA SER A 121 -0.02 10.37 2.97
C SER A 121 -0.67 10.05 1.64
N GLY A 122 -1.46 8.98 1.59
CA GLY A 122 -2.17 8.60 0.39
C GLY A 122 -3.57 8.07 0.68
N GLU A 123 -4.39 8.07 -0.37
CA GLU A 123 -5.75 7.58 -0.37
C GLU A 123 -5.93 6.65 -1.57
N VAL A 124 -6.55 5.50 -1.32
CA VAL A 124 -6.90 4.52 -2.34
C VAL A 124 -8.36 4.13 -2.19
N GLY A 125 -9.05 3.90 -3.28
CA GLY A 125 -10.45 3.50 -3.19
C GLY A 125 -11.03 2.93 -4.46
N LEU A 126 -12.31 2.62 -4.37
CA LEU A 126 -13.15 2.15 -5.46
C LEU A 126 -14.16 3.24 -5.85
N ASP A 127 -14.80 3.09 -7.00
CA ASP A 127 -15.85 4.01 -7.45
C ASP A 127 -17.19 3.84 -6.69
N ASP A 128 -17.32 2.80 -5.86
CA ASP A 128 -18.49 2.56 -5.00
C ASP A 128 -18.55 3.46 -3.75
N GLY A 129 -17.57 4.36 -3.60
CA GLY A 129 -17.45 5.28 -2.46
C GLY A 129 -16.54 4.75 -1.34
N THR A 130 -16.09 3.51 -1.40
CA THR A 130 -15.13 2.96 -0.44
C THR A 130 -13.76 3.60 -0.60
N MET A 131 -13.22 4.14 0.49
CA MET A 131 -11.94 4.83 0.52
C MET A 131 -11.12 4.40 1.74
N LEU A 132 -9.84 4.15 1.52
CA LEU A 132 -8.85 3.82 2.52
C LEU A 132 -7.76 4.89 2.54
N ARG A 133 -7.39 5.34 3.73
CA ARG A 133 -6.31 6.32 3.94
C ARG A 133 -5.12 5.60 4.55
N PHE A 134 -3.91 5.95 4.13
CA PHE A 134 -2.68 5.38 4.64
C PHE A 134 -1.55 6.41 4.70
N HIS A 135 -0.51 6.09 5.47
CA HIS A 135 0.68 6.93 5.58
C HIS A 135 1.95 6.08 5.58
N GLN A 136 2.99 6.58 4.94
CA GLN A 136 4.32 5.98 4.92
C GLN A 136 5.36 6.98 5.42
N TRP A 137 6.26 6.51 6.26
CA TRP A 137 7.44 7.24 6.68
C TRP A 137 8.60 6.89 5.77
N ILE A 138 9.08 7.85 5.00
CA ILE A 138 10.17 7.67 4.05
C ILE A 138 11.43 8.30 4.63
N TYR A 139 12.42 7.47 4.91
CA TYR A 139 13.75 7.92 5.32
C TYR A 139 14.62 8.25 4.08
N PRO A 140 15.64 9.12 4.21
CA PRO A 140 16.66 9.31 3.17
C PRO A 140 17.40 8.00 2.81
#